data_AF-A0A5B6X090-F1
#
_entry.id   AF-A0A5B6X090-F1
#
_cell.length_a   1.000
_cell.length_b   1.000
_cell.length_c   1.000
_cell.angle_alpha   90.00
_cell.angle_beta   90.00
_cell.angle_gamma   90.00
#
_symmetry.space_group_name_H-M   'P 1'
#
loop_
_entity.id
_entity.type
_entity.pdbx_description
1 polymer ?
#
loop_
_entity_poly.entity_id
_entity_poly.type
_entity_poly.pdbx_seq_one_letter_code
_entity_poly.pdbx_strand_id
1 'polypeptide(L)' 'MVTQLDWWRQNKEQPEQMIPNSVKMLKLKPLPNHLKYGYMWKKNTLPVITAQSLDAEQEEALLNVLKMYKKR' A
#
# COMPACT_ATOMS: atom_id res chain seq x y z
N MET A 1 -2.66 -29.24 -24.92
CA MET A 1 -2.82 -27.79 -24.73
C MET A 1 -3.54 -27.61 -23.41
N VAL A 2 -2.87 -27.10 -22.38
CA VAL A 2 -3.49 -26.90 -21.06
C VAL A 2 -4.46 -25.74 -21.15
N THR A 3 -5.74 -25.99 -20.88
CA THR A 3 -6.75 -24.94 -20.98
C THR A 3 -6.63 -24.00 -19.78
N GLN A 4 -7.05 -22.76 -19.96
CA GLN A 4 -7.03 -21.75 -18.91
C GLN A 4 -7.83 -22.18 -17.66
N LEU A 5 -8.72 -23.18 -17.76
CA LEU A 5 -9.50 -23.75 -16.66
C LEU A 5 -8.71 -24.82 -15.86
N ASP A 6 -7.81 -25.56 -16.51
CA ASP A 6 -6.98 -26.59 -15.86
C ASP A 6 -5.91 -25.98 -14.95
N TRP A 7 -5.43 -24.78 -15.31
CA TRP A 7 -4.49 -24.00 -14.50
C TRP A 7 -5.08 -23.60 -13.14
N TRP A 8 -6.39 -23.36 -13.06
CA TRP A 8 -7.10 -23.00 -11.82
C TRP A 8 -7.34 -24.19 -10.90
N ARG A 9 -7.42 -25.39 -11.47
CA ARG A 9 -7.55 -26.63 -10.71
C ARG A 9 -6.26 -26.95 -9.96
N GLN A 10 -5.12 -26.66 -10.58
CA GLN A 10 -3.78 -26.93 -10.05
C GLN A 10 -3.33 -25.91 -8.99
N ASN A 11 -3.73 -24.64 -9.08
CA ASN A 11 -3.32 -23.59 -8.15
C ASN A 11 -4.24 -23.42 -6.93
N LYS A 12 -5.22 -24.30 -6.74
CA LYS A 12 -6.22 -24.22 -5.66
C LYS A 12 -5.70 -24.63 -4.28
N GLU A 13 -4.50 -25.19 -4.20
CA GLU A 13 -3.89 -25.74 -2.98
C GLU A 13 -2.72 -24.90 -2.44
N GLN A 14 -2.39 -23.78 -3.07
CA GLN A 14 -1.63 -22.74 -2.37
C GLN A 14 -2.64 -21.97 -1.53
N PRO A 15 -2.49 -21.86 -0.20
CA PRO A 15 -3.32 -20.95 0.54
C PRO A 15 -3.02 -19.55 0.01
N GLU A 16 -3.93 -19.01 -0.80
CA GLU A 16 -4.24 -17.58 -0.77
C GLU A 16 -4.48 -17.27 0.70
N GLN A 17 -3.41 -16.89 1.39
CA GLN A 17 -3.40 -16.82 2.83
C GLN A 17 -4.59 -15.97 3.25
N MET A 18 -5.40 -16.53 4.15
CA MET A 18 -6.41 -15.80 4.90
C MET A 18 -5.73 -14.60 5.56
N ILE A 19 -5.67 -13.47 4.85
CA ILE A 19 -5.43 -12.18 5.45
C ILE A 19 -6.81 -11.55 5.57
N PRO A 20 -7.46 -11.64 6.74
CA PRO A 20 -8.82 -11.17 6.91
C PRO A 20 -8.78 -9.64 6.79
N ASN A 21 -9.19 -9.13 5.63
CA ASN A 21 -9.59 -7.74 5.46
C ASN A 21 -8.51 -6.66 5.76
N SER A 22 -7.21 -6.99 5.78
CA SER A 22 -6.14 -6.01 6.01
C SER A 22 -5.41 -5.69 4.71
N VAL A 23 -5.64 -4.47 4.24
CA VAL A 23 -5.01 -3.86 3.06
C VAL A 23 -5.54 -4.48 1.76
N LYS A 24 -6.59 -3.87 1.18
CA LYS A 24 -6.73 -3.86 -0.29
C LYS A 24 -5.33 -3.53 -0.80
N MET A 25 -4.64 -4.48 -1.45
CA MET A 25 -3.32 -4.22 -2.03
C MET A 25 -3.48 -2.98 -2.91
N LEU A 26 -3.06 -1.83 -2.38
CA LEU A 26 -3.07 -0.60 -3.13
C LEU A 26 -2.07 -0.86 -4.25
N LYS A 27 -2.56 -0.94 -5.48
CA LYS A 27 -1.75 -1.14 -6.66
C LYS A 27 -1.00 0.17 -6.92
N LEU A 28 0.00 0.41 -6.09
CA LEU A 28 0.81 1.62 -6.08
C LEU A 28 1.68 1.62 -7.33
N LYS A 29 1.82 2.80 -7.92
CA LYS A 29 2.70 2.97 -9.08
C LYS A 29 4.15 2.95 -8.59
N PRO A 30 5.09 2.47 -9.41
CA PRO A 30 6.50 2.66 -9.11
C PRO A 30 6.79 4.17 -9.03
N LEU A 31 7.47 4.61 -7.97
CA LEU A 31 7.94 5.99 -7.86
C LEU A 31 9.38 6.12 -8.34
N PRO A 32 9.79 7.32 -8.77
CA PRO A 32 11.19 7.64 -8.92
C PRO A 32 11.93 7.67 -7.57
N ASN A 33 13.24 7.40 -7.59
CA ASN A 33 14.10 7.20 -6.39
C ASN A 33 14.19 8.37 -5.41
N HIS A 34 13.69 9.56 -5.73
CA HIS A 34 13.69 10.70 -4.81
C HIS A 34 12.36 10.81 -4.03
N LEU A 35 11.39 9.92 -4.29
CA LEU A 35 10.09 9.91 -3.65
C LEU A 35 9.83 8.57 -2.95
N LYS A 36 9.14 8.62 -1.82
CA LYS A 36 8.70 7.47 -1.04
C LYS A 36 7.21 7.58 -0.70
N TYR A 37 6.62 6.47 -0.27
CA TYR A 37 5.27 6.45 0.28
C TYR A 37 5.30 6.58 1.80
N GLY A 38 4.66 7.62 2.32
CA GLY A 38 4.24 7.73 3.71
C GLY A 38 2.80 7.25 3.89
N TYR A 39 2.42 6.78 5.08
CA TYR A 39 1.08 6.25 5.35
C TYR A 39 0.40 6.98 6.50
N MET A 40 -0.82 7.48 6.27
CA MET A 40 -1.53 8.30 7.26
C MET A 40 -2.46 7.56 8.22
N TRP A 41 -2.84 6.31 7.93
CA TRP A 41 -3.88 5.60 8.67
C TRP A 41 -3.40 4.23 9.17
N LYS A 42 -3.96 3.78 10.30
CA LYS A 42 -3.78 2.41 10.81
C LYS A 42 -4.37 1.45 9.76
N LYS A 43 -3.53 0.67 9.06
CA LYS A 43 -3.83 -0.18 7.88
C LYS A 43 -3.42 0.38 6.51
N ASN A 44 -2.55 1.41 6.46
CA ASN A 44 -1.86 1.81 5.22
C ASN A 44 -2.81 2.17 4.06
N THR A 45 -4.04 2.58 4.36
CA THR A 45 -5.11 2.71 3.34
C THR A 45 -5.00 4.00 2.52
N LEU A 46 -4.21 4.97 2.98
CA LEU A 46 -3.99 6.25 2.31
C LEU A 46 -2.49 6.51 2.19
N PRO A 47 -1.88 6.13 1.05
CA PRO A 47 -0.49 6.40 0.76
C PRO A 47 -0.35 7.86 0.32
N VAL A 48 0.64 8.55 0.86
CA VAL A 48 1.00 9.92 0.49
C VAL A 48 2.41 9.90 -0.06
N ILE A 49 2.61 10.60 -1.16
CA ILE A 49 3.91 10.69 -1.81
C ILE A 49 4.71 11.78 -1.10
N THR A 50 5.85 11.40 -0.52
CA THR A 50 6.76 12.29 0.21
C THR A 50 8.16 12.20 -0.39
N ALA A 51 9.00 13.22 -0.18
CA ALA A 51 10.38 13.15 -0.63
C ALA A 51 11.18 12.18 0.26
N GLN A 52 12.04 11.36 -0.36
CA GLN A 52 12.88 10.41 0.37
C GLN A 52 13.95 11.12 1.21
N SER A 53 14.31 12.35 0.84
CA SER A 53 15.27 13.20 1.55
C SER A 53 14.72 13.83 2.84
N LEU A 54 13.45 13.63 3.19
CA LEU A 54 12.88 14.15 4.43
C LEU A 54 13.36 13.33 5.63
N ASP A 55 13.83 14.03 6.65
CA ASP A 55 14.12 13.44 7.96
C ASP A 55 12.85 12.95 8.65
N ALA A 56 13.01 12.01 9.57
CA ALA A 56 11.88 11.38 10.26
C ALA A 56 10.95 12.40 10.95
N GLU A 57 11.53 13.44 11.55
CA GLU A 57 10.77 14.52 12.22
C GLU A 57 9.96 15.36 11.22
N GLN A 58 10.55 15.67 10.06
CA GLN A 58 9.87 16.42 9.00
C GLN A 58 8.73 15.61 8.38
N GLU A 59 8.96 14.31 8.17
CA GLU A 59 7.95 13.40 7.68
C GLU A 59 6.79 13.25 8.68
N GLU A 60 7.09 13.12 9.97
CA GLU A 60 6.08 13.03 11.02
C GLU A 60 5.24 14.32 11.10
N ALA A 61 5.89 15.49 11.08
CA ALA A 61 5.21 16.78 11.09
C ALA A 61 4.26 16.93 9.88
N LEU A 62 4.71 16.54 8.69
CA LEU A 62 3.91 16.53 7.46
C LEU A 62 2.69 15.61 7.59
N LEU A 63 2.90 14.37 8.05
CA LEU A 63 1.82 13.42 8.26
C LEU A 63 0.82 13.91 9.30
N ASN A 64 1.28 14.60 10.34
CA ASN A 64 0.42 15.16 11.38
C ASN A 64 -0.48 16.28 10.84
N VAL A 65 0.10 17.23 10.11
CA VAL A 65 -0.64 18.29 9.41
C VAL A 65 -1.72 17.68 8.52
N LEU A 66 -1.36 16.73 7.68
CA LEU A 66 -2.30 16.13 6.73
C LEU A 66 -3.40 15.30 7.42
N LYS A 67 -3.11 14.67 8.57
CA LYS A 67 -4.15 14.04 9.41
C LYS A 67 -5.14 15.08 9.95
N MET A 68 -4.66 16.27 10.36
CA MET A 68 -5.52 17.35 10.86
C MET A 68 -6.42 17.95 9.77
N TYR A 69 -5.94 18.04 8.53
CA TYR A 69 -6.67 18.63 7.40
C TYR A 69 -7.59 17.67 6.65
N LYS A 70 -7.84 16.46 7.17
CA LYS A 70 -8.81 15.53 6.57
C LYS A 70 -10.23 16.12 6.69
N LYS A 71 -10.65 16.86 5.66
CA LYS A 71 -12.01 17.39 5.52
C LYS A 71 -13.01 16.22 5.60
N ARG A 72 -13.97 16.33 6.52
CA ARG A 72 -15.09 15.37 6.65
C ARG A 72 -15.99 15.43 5.43
#